data_AF-A0A6N3DUG2-F1
#
_entry.id   AF-A0A6N3DUG2-F1
#
_cell.length_a   1.000
_cell.length_b   1.000
_cell.length_c   1.000
_cell.angle_alpha   90.00
_cell.angle_beta   90.00
_cell.angle_gamma   90.00
#
_symmetry.space_group_name_H-M   'P 1'
#
loop_
_entity.id
_entity.type
_entity.pdbx_description
1 polymer ?
#
loop_
_entity_poly.entity_id
_entity_poly.type
_entity_poly.pdbx_seq_one_letter_code
_entity_poly.pdbx_strand_id
1 'polypeptide(L)'
;MHIPFLSSLFHTRDKPQNYYIGTDFRYLFGPSTSGKMVNEFTAMQTTAVYACVRILAETLAALPLQLYRYTPGGKERVYDHPLYHLLHDEPNPEMTSFIFRETLMSHLLIWGNAYAQIIRDRLGRVQGLYPLRPDKMTVCRDDRGQIFYLYTKTGNENPNVKPYGQVVLQKEDVLHIPGLGFDGLVGYSPIAMARNAVGMTMACEEYGASFFANGASPSGVLEHPGVLKDPAKVRDSWNAVYRGTGNAHKVAVLEEGVRPDGRH
;
A
#
# COMPACT_ATOMS: atom_id res chain seq x y z
N MET A 1 -45.65 -44.33 5.09
CA MET A 1 -44.28 -44.67 5.54
C MET A 1 -43.34 -44.08 4.49
N HIS A 2 -42.82 -42.89 4.75
CA HIS A 2 -42.09 -42.08 3.76
C HIS A 2 -40.58 -42.28 4.02
N ILE A 3 -39.86 -42.86 3.07
CA ILE A 3 -38.42 -43.12 3.19
C ILE A 3 -37.66 -41.87 2.71
N PRO A 4 -36.92 -41.15 3.56
CA PRO A 4 -36.23 -39.93 3.19
C PRO A 4 -34.76 -40.27 2.90
N PHE A 5 -34.45 -40.75 1.69
CA PHE A 5 -33.04 -41.01 1.34
C PHE A 5 -32.64 -40.60 -0.09
N LEU A 6 -33.57 -40.15 -0.93
CA LEU A 6 -33.26 -39.87 -2.34
C LEU A 6 -33.51 -38.41 -2.79
N SER A 7 -33.83 -37.49 -1.88
CA SER A 7 -34.01 -36.07 -2.22
C SER A 7 -32.76 -35.18 -2.00
N SER A 8 -31.68 -35.69 -1.39
CA SER A 8 -30.46 -34.90 -1.16
C SER A 8 -29.41 -35.03 -2.27
N LEU A 9 -29.63 -35.90 -3.27
CA LEU A 9 -28.68 -36.17 -4.36
C LEU A 9 -28.82 -35.22 -5.58
N PHE A 10 -29.82 -34.35 -5.57
CA PHE A 10 -30.03 -33.33 -6.61
C PHE A 10 -30.21 -31.94 -5.99
N HIS A 11 -29.22 -31.48 -5.21
CA HIS A 11 -28.98 -30.04 -5.20
C HIS A 11 -28.36 -29.69 -6.53
N THR A 12 -29.15 -29.08 -7.42
CA THR A 12 -28.59 -28.24 -8.48
C THR A 12 -27.62 -27.29 -7.78
N ARG A 13 -26.31 -27.52 -7.98
CA ARG A 13 -25.29 -26.50 -7.69
C ARG A 13 -25.85 -25.21 -8.25
N ASP A 14 -25.97 -24.19 -7.42
CA ASP A 14 -26.34 -22.84 -7.87
C ASP A 14 -25.63 -22.59 -9.19
N LYS A 15 -26.42 -22.29 -10.22
CA LYS A 15 -25.89 -21.89 -11.52
C LYS A 15 -24.85 -20.81 -11.20
N PRO A 16 -23.60 -20.91 -11.70
CA PRO A 16 -22.61 -19.90 -11.41
C PRO A 16 -23.22 -18.55 -11.80
N GLN A 17 -23.54 -17.73 -10.80
CA GLN A 17 -23.88 -16.36 -11.06
C GLN A 17 -22.59 -15.76 -11.61
N ASN A 18 -22.67 -15.19 -12.82
CA ASN A 18 -21.55 -14.51 -13.45
C ASN A 18 -21.27 -13.18 -12.73
N TYR A 19 -21.05 -13.23 -11.42
CA TYR A 19 -20.51 -12.10 -10.69
C TYR A 19 -19.00 -12.27 -10.68
N TYR A 20 -18.32 -11.54 -11.57
CA TYR A 20 -16.88 -11.35 -11.44
C TYR A 20 -16.68 -10.45 -10.21
N ILE A 21 -16.53 -11.05 -9.03
CA ILE A 21 -16.01 -10.33 -7.86
C ILE A 21 -14.61 -9.87 -8.29
N GLY A 22 -14.49 -8.56 -8.49
CA GLY A 22 -13.32 -7.91 -9.05
C GLY A 22 -12.04 -8.36 -8.36
N THR A 23 -11.06 -8.72 -9.19
CA THR A 23 -9.62 -8.70 -8.92
C THR A 23 -9.22 -8.43 -7.46
N ASP A 24 -9.35 -9.46 -6.63
CA ASP A 24 -8.78 -9.50 -5.28
C ASP A 24 -7.25 -9.59 -5.42
N PHE A 25 -6.58 -8.48 -5.76
CA PHE A 25 -5.11 -8.40 -5.76
C PHE A 25 -4.51 -8.47 -4.35
N ARG A 26 -5.33 -8.73 -3.33
CA ARG A 26 -4.90 -9.14 -1.98
C ARG A 26 -3.89 -10.28 -2.03
N TYR A 27 -3.92 -11.14 -3.05
CA TYR A 27 -2.94 -12.22 -3.25
C TYR A 27 -1.50 -11.76 -3.52
N LEU A 28 -1.25 -10.47 -3.80
CA LEU A 28 0.10 -9.97 -4.02
C LEU A 28 0.80 -9.48 -2.74
N PHE A 29 0.06 -9.32 -1.65
CA PHE A 29 0.61 -8.91 -0.35
C PHE A 29 0.74 -10.13 0.57
N GLY A 30 1.97 -10.43 0.97
CA GLY A 30 2.35 -11.61 1.75
C GLY A 30 3.82 -11.53 2.14
N PRO A 31 4.34 -12.48 2.95
CA PRO A 31 5.75 -12.45 3.36
C PRO A 31 6.65 -12.45 2.12
N SER A 32 7.59 -11.50 2.09
CA SER A 32 8.66 -11.50 1.09
C SER A 32 9.60 -12.70 1.29
N THR A 33 10.46 -12.97 0.32
CA THR A 33 11.51 -14.02 0.47
C THR A 33 12.44 -13.80 1.67
N SER A 34 12.54 -12.56 2.16
CA SER A 34 13.29 -12.21 3.39
C SER A 34 12.52 -12.48 4.69
N GLY A 35 11.24 -12.89 4.61
CA GLY A 35 10.35 -13.04 5.76
C GLY A 35 9.72 -11.72 6.25
N LYS A 36 10.13 -10.56 5.71
CA LYS A 36 9.50 -9.26 6.03
C LYS A 36 8.12 -9.14 5.40
N MET A 37 7.16 -8.61 6.16
CA MET A 37 5.83 -8.29 5.69
C MET A 37 5.86 -6.97 4.90
N VAL A 38 5.55 -7.05 3.62
CA VAL A 38 5.51 -5.88 2.73
C VAL A 38 4.06 -5.57 2.39
N ASN A 39 3.64 -4.36 2.75
CA ASN A 39 2.39 -3.75 2.34
C ASN A 39 2.65 -2.26 2.05
N GLU A 40 1.63 -1.52 1.68
CA GLU A 40 1.71 -0.12 1.29
C GLU A 40 2.28 0.78 2.39
N PHE A 41 1.90 0.50 3.64
CA PHE A 41 2.37 1.25 4.81
C PHE A 41 3.82 0.91 5.15
N THR A 42 4.19 -0.38 5.19
CA THR A 42 5.56 -0.79 5.53
C THR A 42 6.55 -0.46 4.42
N ALA A 43 6.12 -0.52 3.15
CA ALA A 43 6.95 -0.11 2.02
C ALA A 43 7.25 1.39 2.07
N MET A 44 6.29 2.25 2.40
CA MET A 44 6.52 3.70 2.53
C MET A 44 7.45 4.08 3.70
N GLN A 45 7.71 3.18 4.65
CA GLN A 45 8.73 3.39 5.68
C GLN A 45 10.15 3.13 5.16
N THR A 46 10.29 2.43 4.03
CA THR A 46 11.59 2.24 3.38
C THR A 46 12.00 3.54 2.71
N THR A 47 13.18 4.05 3.06
CA THR A 47 13.69 5.35 2.61
C THR A 47 13.73 5.49 1.07
N ALA A 48 14.16 4.44 0.38
CA ALA A 48 14.20 4.39 -1.07
C ALA A 48 12.81 4.48 -1.71
N VAL A 49 11.81 3.77 -1.17
CA VAL A 49 10.43 3.79 -1.67
C VAL A 49 9.83 5.18 -1.47
N TYR A 50 9.95 5.73 -0.26
CA TYR A 50 9.46 7.07 0.06
C TYR A 50 10.04 8.13 -0.87
N ALA A 51 11.37 8.12 -1.09
CA ALA A 51 12.03 9.08 -1.96
C ALA A 51 11.55 8.98 -3.41
N CYS A 52 11.43 7.77 -3.96
CA CYS A 52 10.95 7.55 -5.33
C CYS A 52 9.50 8.01 -5.51
N VAL A 53 8.61 7.63 -4.59
CA VAL A 53 7.19 8.04 -4.65
C VAL A 53 7.08 9.56 -4.58
N ARG A 54 7.76 10.18 -3.62
CA ARG A 54 7.75 11.63 -3.43
C ARG A 54 8.25 12.38 -4.65
N ILE A 55 9.43 12.03 -5.17
CA ILE A 55 10.02 12.73 -6.32
C ILE A 55 9.10 12.65 -7.54
N LEU A 56 8.57 11.47 -7.85
CA LEU A 56 7.68 11.29 -9.01
C LEU A 56 6.35 12.03 -8.83
N ALA A 57 5.76 11.97 -7.63
CA ALA A 57 4.50 12.62 -7.34
C ALA A 57 4.62 14.16 -7.36
N GLU A 58 5.62 14.72 -6.66
CA GLU A 58 5.89 16.16 -6.64
C GLU A 58 6.24 16.68 -8.05
N THR A 59 7.06 15.93 -8.81
CA THR A 59 7.45 16.33 -10.17
C THR A 59 6.24 16.39 -11.11
N LEU A 60 5.36 15.39 -11.06
CA LEU A 60 4.14 15.40 -11.87
C LEU A 60 3.20 16.54 -11.43
N ALA A 61 3.03 16.72 -10.12
CA ALA A 61 2.13 17.72 -9.55
C ALA A 61 2.53 19.16 -9.90
N ALA A 62 3.83 19.42 -10.01
CA ALA A 62 4.41 20.70 -10.39
C ALA A 62 4.11 21.11 -11.86
N LEU A 63 3.75 20.15 -12.72
CA LEU A 63 3.40 20.44 -14.10
C LEU A 63 2.00 21.08 -14.18
N PRO A 64 1.86 22.26 -14.79
CA PRO A 64 0.56 22.91 -14.91
C PRO A 64 -0.32 22.18 -15.92
N LEU A 65 -1.54 21.81 -15.51
CA LEU A 65 -2.57 21.30 -16.42
C LEU A 65 -3.29 22.45 -17.11
N GLN A 66 -2.97 22.67 -18.38
CA GLN A 66 -3.59 23.70 -19.21
C GLN A 66 -4.71 23.09 -20.07
N LEU A 67 -5.87 23.75 -20.12
CA LEU A 67 -6.99 23.34 -20.98
C LEU A 67 -6.85 23.96 -22.37
N TYR A 68 -7.05 23.15 -23.40
CA TYR A 68 -6.98 23.58 -24.79
C TYR A 68 -8.27 23.26 -25.53
N ARG A 69 -8.66 24.12 -26.48
CA ARG A 69 -9.73 23.89 -27.44
C ARG A 69 -9.13 23.75 -28.83
N TYR A 70 -9.62 22.76 -29.58
CA TYR A 70 -9.27 22.60 -30.99
C TYR A 70 -9.98 23.67 -31.82
N THR A 71 -9.23 24.34 -32.67
CA THR A 71 -9.72 25.33 -33.64
C THR A 71 -9.31 24.91 -35.04
N PRO A 72 -9.96 25.43 -36.11
CA PRO A 72 -9.54 25.12 -37.48
C PRO A 72 -8.07 25.43 -37.77
N GLY A 73 -7.47 26.37 -37.04
CA GLY A 73 -6.06 26.76 -37.15
C GLY A 73 -5.12 26.10 -36.15
N GLY A 74 -5.58 25.17 -35.30
CA GLY A 74 -4.74 24.46 -34.33
C GLY A 74 -5.37 24.27 -32.96
N LYS A 75 -4.68 24.75 -31.91
CA LYS A 75 -5.13 24.65 -30.51
C LYS A 75 -4.91 25.96 -29.79
N GLU A 76 -5.92 26.40 -29.02
CA GLU A 76 -5.85 27.60 -28.19
C GLU A 76 -6.03 27.24 -26.72
N ARG A 77 -5.36 27.98 -25.82
CA ARG A 77 -5.55 27.83 -24.37
C ARG A 77 -6.87 28.46 -23.96
N VAL A 78 -7.60 27.79 -23.08
CA VAL A 78 -8.93 28.20 -22.64
C VAL A 78 -8.92 28.34 -21.12
N TYR A 79 -9.18 29.56 -20.65
CA TYR A 79 -9.17 29.90 -19.22
C TYR A 79 -10.59 30.07 -18.65
N ASP A 80 -11.57 30.36 -19.52
CA ASP A 80 -12.97 30.63 -19.18
C ASP A 80 -13.84 29.37 -19.03
N HIS A 81 -13.25 28.18 -19.22
CA HIS A 81 -13.96 26.92 -19.05
C HIS A 81 -14.06 26.54 -17.57
N PRO A 82 -15.23 26.12 -17.04
CA PRO A 82 -15.39 25.75 -15.62
C PRO A 82 -14.40 24.68 -15.13
N LEU A 83 -14.03 23.74 -15.99
CA LEU A 83 -13.02 22.72 -15.68
C LEU A 83 -11.59 23.27 -15.55
N TYR A 84 -11.29 24.45 -16.11
CA TYR A 84 -9.95 25.03 -16.01
C TYR A 84 -9.60 25.23 -14.54
N HIS A 85 -10.46 25.92 -13.78
CA HIS A 85 -10.24 26.16 -12.37
C HIS A 85 -10.07 24.86 -11.56
N LEU A 86 -10.94 23.87 -11.80
CA LEU A 86 -10.89 22.57 -11.10
C LEU A 86 -9.61 21.77 -11.40
N LEU A 87 -9.13 21.79 -12.65
CA LEU A 87 -7.96 21.02 -13.04
C LEU A 87 -6.65 21.78 -12.84
N HIS A 88 -6.66 23.11 -12.91
CA HIS A 88 -5.48 23.95 -12.80
C HIS A 88 -5.20 24.40 -11.36
N ASP A 89 -6.23 24.92 -10.66
CA ASP A 89 -6.06 25.62 -9.37
C ASP A 89 -6.48 24.74 -8.18
N GLU A 90 -7.76 24.36 -8.14
CA GLU A 90 -8.41 23.83 -6.93
C GLU A 90 -9.53 22.84 -7.32
N PRO A 91 -9.28 21.51 -7.26
CA PRO A 91 -10.26 20.50 -7.63
C PRO A 91 -11.39 20.36 -6.62
N ASN A 92 -11.18 20.81 -5.39
CA ASN A 92 -12.18 20.86 -4.32
C ASN A 92 -11.70 21.83 -3.20
N PRO A 93 -12.59 22.29 -2.31
CA PRO A 93 -12.25 23.23 -1.24
C PRO A 93 -11.23 22.77 -0.19
N GLU A 94 -10.82 21.50 -0.20
CA GLU A 94 -9.93 20.92 0.80
C GLU A 94 -8.47 20.88 0.34
N MET A 95 -8.20 21.01 -0.96
CA MET A 95 -6.85 20.84 -1.51
C MET A 95 -6.62 21.59 -2.83
N THR A 96 -5.37 21.98 -3.06
CA THR A 96 -4.95 22.53 -4.36
C THR A 96 -4.83 21.43 -5.41
N SER A 97 -4.82 21.83 -6.69
CA SER A 97 -4.60 20.91 -7.80
C SER A 97 -3.23 20.23 -7.78
N PHE A 98 -2.22 20.87 -7.18
CA PHE A 98 -0.94 20.24 -6.90
C PHE A 98 -1.11 19.03 -5.98
N ILE A 99 -1.70 19.22 -4.79
CA ILE A 99 -1.89 18.15 -3.80
C ILE A 99 -2.76 17.03 -4.36
N PHE A 100 -3.79 17.37 -5.14
CA PHE A 100 -4.63 16.39 -5.80
C PHE A 100 -3.84 15.50 -6.77
N ARG A 101 -3.06 16.10 -7.68
CA ARG A 101 -2.23 15.35 -8.64
C ARG A 101 -1.15 14.53 -7.93
N GLU A 102 -0.52 15.09 -6.91
CA GLU A 102 0.46 14.41 -6.06
C GLU A 102 -0.17 13.17 -5.40
N THR A 103 -1.38 13.31 -4.86
CA THR A 103 -2.14 12.23 -4.23
C THR A 103 -2.48 11.14 -5.25
N LEU A 104 -3.01 11.49 -6.42
CA LEU A 104 -3.32 10.51 -7.47
C LEU A 104 -2.06 9.80 -7.99
N MET A 105 -0.95 10.52 -8.15
CA MET A 105 0.30 9.89 -8.57
C MET A 105 0.84 8.94 -7.48
N SER A 106 0.76 9.33 -6.21
CA SER A 106 1.09 8.46 -5.09
C SER A 106 0.20 7.21 -5.08
N HIS A 107 -1.10 7.37 -5.35
CA HIS A 107 -2.03 6.25 -5.47
C HIS A 107 -1.62 5.26 -6.57
N LEU A 108 -1.23 5.76 -7.74
CA LEU A 108 -0.70 4.93 -8.84
C LEU A 108 0.57 4.19 -8.46
N LEU A 109 1.53 4.87 -7.80
CA LEU A 109 2.83 4.29 -7.48
C LEU A 109 2.77 3.26 -6.34
N ILE A 110 1.78 3.38 -5.45
CA ILE A 110 1.63 2.50 -4.30
C ILE A 110 0.66 1.35 -4.61
N TRP A 111 -0.56 1.67 -5.07
CA TRP A 111 -1.63 0.69 -5.30
C TRP A 111 -1.83 0.31 -6.77
N GLY A 112 -1.12 0.96 -7.70
CA GLY A 112 -1.29 0.71 -9.13
C GLY A 112 -2.52 1.36 -9.75
N ASN A 113 -3.33 2.08 -8.96
CA ASN A 113 -4.60 2.64 -9.39
C ASN A 113 -4.85 3.95 -8.67
N ALA A 114 -5.37 4.95 -9.38
CA ALA A 114 -5.84 6.19 -8.79
C ALA A 114 -7.30 6.42 -9.15
N TYR A 115 -8.07 6.85 -8.15
CA TYR A 115 -9.49 7.10 -8.27
C TYR A 115 -9.81 8.49 -7.73
N ALA A 116 -10.71 9.19 -8.40
CA ALA A 116 -11.35 10.37 -7.86
C ALA A 116 -12.85 10.33 -8.12
N GLN A 117 -13.66 10.65 -7.12
CA GLN A 117 -15.09 10.84 -7.28
C GLN A 117 -15.33 12.17 -8.01
N ILE A 118 -16.16 12.14 -9.04
CA ILE A 118 -16.60 13.31 -9.77
C ILE A 118 -17.92 13.78 -9.17
N ILE A 119 -17.93 14.97 -8.58
CA ILE A 119 -19.15 15.59 -8.06
C ILE A 119 -19.74 16.48 -9.14
N ARG A 120 -21.04 16.33 -9.42
CA ARG A 120 -21.76 17.10 -10.43
C ARG A 120 -22.97 17.79 -9.83
N ASP A 121 -23.34 18.94 -10.41
CA ASP A 121 -24.61 19.57 -10.09
C ASP A 121 -25.78 18.94 -10.87
N ARG A 122 -27.01 19.43 -10.64
CA ARG A 122 -28.22 18.94 -11.33
C ARG A 122 -28.21 19.16 -12.84
N LEU A 123 -27.34 20.03 -13.36
CA LEU A 123 -27.15 20.29 -14.78
C LEU A 123 -26.01 19.44 -15.38
N GLY A 124 -25.41 18.55 -14.59
CA GLY A 124 -24.32 17.66 -15.01
C GLY A 124 -22.94 18.32 -15.03
N ARG A 125 -22.82 19.58 -14.59
CA ARG A 125 -21.54 20.31 -14.55
C ARG A 125 -20.70 19.80 -13.39
N VAL A 126 -19.43 19.49 -13.65
CA VAL A 126 -18.49 19.05 -12.61
C VAL A 126 -18.25 20.20 -11.64
N GLN A 127 -18.46 19.94 -10.35
CA GLN A 127 -18.27 20.87 -9.24
C GLN A 127 -17.01 20.56 -8.43
N GLY A 128 -16.53 19.32 -8.48
CA GLY A 128 -15.29 18.97 -7.80
C GLY A 128 -14.85 17.53 -8.03
N LEU A 129 -13.58 17.28 -7.70
CA LEU A 129 -12.93 15.99 -7.79
C LEU A 129 -12.34 15.65 -6.42
N TYR A 130 -12.75 14.52 -5.84
CA TYR A 130 -12.28 14.08 -4.52
C TYR A 130 -11.52 12.77 -4.64
N PRO A 131 -10.24 12.69 -4.26
CA PRO A 131 -9.50 11.44 -4.29
C PRO A 131 -10.20 10.35 -3.48
N LEU A 132 -10.32 9.16 -4.08
CA LEU A 132 -10.80 7.97 -3.40
C LEU A 132 -9.63 7.03 -3.15
N ARG A 133 -9.56 6.52 -1.92
CA ARG A 133 -8.56 5.55 -1.50
C ARG A 133 -8.64 4.25 -2.32
N PRO A 134 -7.57 3.83 -3.01
CA PRO A 134 -7.59 2.63 -3.84
C PRO A 134 -7.80 1.34 -3.05
N ASP A 135 -7.30 1.25 -1.81
CA ASP A 135 -7.46 0.08 -0.94
C ASP A 135 -8.90 -0.19 -0.50
N LYS A 136 -9.78 0.80 -0.71
CA LYS A 136 -11.22 0.72 -0.41
C LYS A 136 -12.07 0.55 -1.67
N MET A 137 -11.44 0.44 -2.83
CA MET A 137 -12.10 0.38 -4.12
C MET A 137 -12.09 -1.04 -4.69
N THR A 138 -13.21 -1.45 -5.27
CA THR A 138 -13.30 -2.67 -6.09
C THR A 138 -13.96 -2.33 -7.41
N VAL A 139 -13.33 -2.73 -8.51
CA VAL A 139 -13.86 -2.54 -9.87
C VAL A 139 -14.66 -3.78 -10.24
N CYS A 140 -15.92 -3.59 -10.63
CA CYS A 140 -16.84 -4.66 -10.95
C CYS A 140 -17.42 -4.49 -12.36
N ARG A 141 -17.98 -5.57 -12.89
CA ARG A 141 -18.80 -5.56 -14.11
C ARG A 141 -20.16 -6.17 -13.81
N ASP A 142 -21.21 -5.55 -14.32
CA ASP A 142 -22.56 -6.10 -14.23
C ASP A 142 -22.80 -7.20 -15.30
N ASP A 143 -23.98 -7.82 -15.27
CA ASP A 143 -24.39 -8.84 -16.24
C ASP A 143 -24.43 -8.35 -17.69
N ARG A 144 -24.42 -7.02 -17.90
CA ARG A 144 -24.41 -6.36 -19.22
C ARG A 144 -23.01 -5.92 -19.63
N GLY A 145 -21.98 -6.22 -18.82
CA GLY A 145 -20.59 -5.86 -19.04
C GLY A 145 -20.25 -4.40 -18.73
N GLN A 146 -21.16 -3.63 -18.12
CA GLN A 146 -20.91 -2.26 -17.72
C GLN A 146 -20.09 -2.23 -16.44
N ILE A 147 -19.05 -1.38 -16.44
CA ILE A 147 -18.18 -1.18 -15.29
C ILE A 147 -18.90 -0.33 -14.26
N PHE A 148 -18.81 -0.74 -13.01
CA PHE A 148 -19.16 0.07 -11.84
C PHE A 148 -18.13 -0.16 -10.74
N TYR A 149 -18.14 0.73 -9.76
CA TYR A 149 -17.17 0.75 -8.68
C TYR A 149 -17.88 0.53 -7.34
N LEU A 150 -17.33 -0.33 -6.50
CA LEU A 150 -17.76 -0.50 -5.11
C LEU A 150 -16.74 0.18 -4.20
N TYR A 151 -17.15 1.23 -3.52
CA TYR A 151 -16.33 1.94 -2.55
C TYR A 151 -16.76 1.64 -1.13
N THR A 152 -15.85 1.10 -0.32
CA THR A 152 -16.11 0.78 1.08
C THR A 152 -15.84 1.99 1.97
N LYS A 153 -16.90 2.57 2.55
CA LYS A 153 -16.77 3.73 3.43
C LYS A 153 -16.48 3.31 4.87
N THR A 154 -15.50 3.98 5.49
CA THR A 154 -15.25 3.85 6.92
C THR A 154 -15.26 5.23 7.56
N GLY A 155 -16.39 5.65 8.13
CA GLY A 155 -16.53 6.93 8.84
C GLY A 155 -17.07 8.09 7.99
N ASN A 156 -16.89 9.33 8.49
CA ASN A 156 -17.45 10.57 7.91
C ASN A 156 -16.67 11.09 6.68
N GLU A 157 -16.29 10.21 5.74
CA GLU A 157 -15.47 10.55 4.58
C GLU A 157 -16.24 11.34 3.50
N ASN A 158 -17.59 11.36 3.55
CA ASN A 158 -18.43 12.17 2.67
C ASN A 158 -19.78 12.48 3.34
N PRO A 159 -20.16 13.77 3.51
CA PRO A 159 -21.42 14.17 4.18
C PRO A 159 -22.70 13.83 3.41
N ASN A 160 -22.62 13.50 2.12
CA ASN A 160 -23.78 13.24 1.25
C ASN A 160 -24.20 11.76 1.17
N VAL A 161 -23.59 10.86 1.95
CA VAL A 161 -23.90 9.41 1.88
C VAL A 161 -23.83 8.78 3.28
N LYS A 162 -24.54 7.65 3.48
CA LYS A 162 -24.56 6.91 4.74
C LYS A 162 -23.12 6.69 5.27
N PRO A 163 -22.88 6.90 6.58
CA PRO A 163 -21.53 6.96 7.18
C PRO A 163 -20.78 5.60 7.20
N TYR A 164 -21.48 4.50 6.96
CA TYR A 164 -20.90 3.16 6.92
C TYR A 164 -21.58 2.32 5.82
N GLY A 165 -20.78 1.55 5.11
CA GLY A 165 -21.24 0.60 4.10
C GLY A 165 -20.54 0.73 2.75
N GLN A 166 -20.90 -0.16 1.83
CA GLN A 166 -20.45 -0.09 0.45
C GLN A 166 -21.35 0.84 -0.36
N VAL A 167 -20.74 1.67 -1.19
CA VAL A 167 -21.42 2.58 -2.12
C VAL A 167 -21.10 2.16 -3.53
N VAL A 168 -22.14 1.98 -4.33
CA VAL A 168 -22.02 1.76 -5.78
C VAL A 168 -21.83 3.10 -6.46
N LEU A 169 -20.73 3.29 -7.17
CA LEU A 169 -20.46 4.45 -8.01
C LEU A 169 -20.47 4.01 -9.47
N GLN A 170 -21.18 4.77 -10.31
CA GLN A 170 -21.23 4.49 -11.75
C GLN A 170 -19.93 4.94 -12.43
N LYS A 171 -19.65 4.40 -13.63
CA LYS A 171 -18.41 4.74 -14.34
C LYS A 171 -18.27 6.22 -14.68
N GLU A 172 -19.38 6.93 -14.84
CA GLU A 172 -19.43 8.36 -15.15
C GLU A 172 -19.11 9.27 -13.95
N ASP A 173 -19.18 8.70 -12.74
CA ASP A 173 -18.97 9.38 -11.46
C ASP A 173 -17.56 9.13 -10.88
N VAL A 174 -16.74 8.33 -11.57
CA VAL A 174 -15.40 7.98 -11.12
C VAL A 174 -14.38 8.25 -12.22
N LEU A 175 -13.43 9.14 -11.93
CA LEU A 175 -12.19 9.23 -12.68
C LEU A 175 -11.27 8.11 -12.20
N HIS A 176 -11.14 7.05 -13.00
CA HIS A 176 -10.18 5.98 -12.74
C HIS A 176 -9.00 6.10 -13.71
N ILE A 177 -7.80 6.19 -13.14
CA ILE A 177 -6.54 6.10 -13.86
C ILE A 177 -5.90 4.75 -13.48
N PRO A 178 -5.94 3.74 -14.36
CA PRO A 178 -5.24 2.49 -14.13
C PRO A 178 -3.74 2.67 -14.42
N GLY A 179 -2.90 2.10 -13.56
CA GLY A 179 -1.48 1.95 -13.81
C GLY A 179 -1.19 0.79 -14.78
N LEU A 180 0.07 0.38 -14.86
CA LEU A 180 0.48 -0.74 -15.71
C LEU A 180 -0.20 -2.04 -15.27
N GLY A 181 -0.85 -2.74 -16.20
CA GLY A 181 -1.55 -4.00 -15.97
C GLY A 181 -1.84 -4.73 -17.29
N PHE A 182 -2.23 -6.02 -17.23
CA PHE A 182 -2.51 -6.82 -18.43
C PHE A 182 -3.96 -6.75 -18.92
N ASP A 183 -4.92 -6.47 -18.04
CA ASP A 183 -6.36 -6.46 -18.41
C ASP A 183 -6.85 -5.08 -18.91
N GLY A 184 -6.01 -4.05 -18.80
CA GLY A 184 -6.32 -2.67 -19.15
C GLY A 184 -7.40 -2.02 -18.26
N LEU A 185 -7.86 -2.72 -17.22
CA LEU A 185 -8.93 -2.28 -16.34
C LEU A 185 -8.39 -1.90 -14.96
N VAL A 186 -7.51 -2.72 -14.37
CA VAL A 186 -6.92 -2.45 -13.05
C VAL A 186 -5.41 -2.63 -13.13
N GLY A 187 -4.66 -1.61 -12.71
CA GLY A 187 -3.21 -1.67 -12.67
C GLY A 187 -2.69 -2.56 -11.54
N TYR A 188 -1.51 -3.14 -11.72
CA TYR A 188 -0.80 -3.85 -10.66
C TYR A 188 -0.17 -2.87 -9.68
N SER A 189 -0.27 -3.17 -8.38
CA SER A 189 0.47 -2.41 -7.37
C SER A 189 1.98 -2.60 -7.59
N PRO A 190 2.74 -1.51 -7.82
CA PRO A 190 4.20 -1.61 -7.97
C PRO A 190 4.88 -2.16 -6.71
N ILE A 191 4.34 -1.85 -5.53
CA ILE A 191 4.82 -2.37 -4.25
C ILE A 191 4.67 -3.90 -4.18
N ALA A 192 3.49 -4.40 -4.56
CA ALA A 192 3.23 -5.83 -4.66
C ALA A 192 4.19 -6.52 -5.64
N MET A 193 4.42 -5.93 -6.81
CA MET A 193 5.35 -6.45 -7.82
C MET A 193 6.80 -6.46 -7.32
N ALA A 194 7.20 -5.42 -6.56
CA ALA A 194 8.55 -5.26 -6.01
C ALA A 194 8.72 -5.86 -4.60
N ARG A 195 7.74 -6.63 -4.08
CA ARG A 195 7.68 -7.06 -2.67
C ARG A 195 8.95 -7.74 -2.16
N ASN A 196 9.63 -8.52 -3.00
CA ASN A 196 10.85 -9.22 -2.60
C ASN A 196 12.06 -8.27 -2.45
N ALA A 197 12.17 -7.29 -3.34
CA ALA A 197 13.25 -6.30 -3.28
C ALA A 197 13.04 -5.32 -2.11
N VAL A 198 11.80 -4.85 -1.91
CA VAL A 198 11.44 -4.01 -0.76
C VAL A 198 11.67 -4.78 0.54
N GLY A 199 11.22 -6.04 0.62
CA GLY A 199 11.43 -6.88 1.79
C GLY A 199 12.91 -7.10 2.13
N MET A 200 13.74 -7.36 1.11
CA MET A 200 15.19 -7.45 1.29
C MET A 200 15.79 -6.15 1.85
N THR A 201 15.33 -5.00 1.35
CA THR A 201 15.78 -3.69 1.84
C THR A 201 15.41 -3.50 3.30
N MET A 202 14.16 -3.79 3.68
CA MET A 202 13.71 -3.75 5.08
C MET A 202 14.52 -4.68 5.98
N ALA A 203 14.82 -5.90 5.51
CA ALA A 203 15.63 -6.85 6.27
C ALA A 203 17.07 -6.37 6.47
N CYS A 204 17.66 -5.74 5.45
CA CYS A 204 19.00 -5.15 5.52
C CYS A 204 19.04 -3.97 6.49
N GLU A 205 18.06 -3.05 6.40
CA GLU A 205 17.93 -1.92 7.31
C GLU A 205 17.78 -2.39 8.77
N GLU A 206 16.95 -3.40 9.03
CA GLU A 206 16.76 -3.95 10.38
C GLU A 206 18.01 -4.69 10.91
N TYR A 207 18.69 -5.43 10.04
CA TYR A 207 19.97 -6.07 10.40
C TYR A 207 21.01 -5.02 10.77
N GLY A 208 21.16 -3.97 9.94
CA GLY A 208 22.07 -2.85 10.22
C GLY A 208 21.72 -2.14 11.52
N ALA A 209 20.45 -1.81 11.73
CA ALA A 209 19.98 -1.19 12.98
C ALA A 209 20.29 -2.07 14.20
N SER A 210 20.04 -3.38 14.11
CA SER A 210 20.34 -4.34 15.18
C SER A 210 21.83 -4.48 15.44
N PHE A 211 22.65 -4.49 14.39
CA PHE A 211 24.11 -4.53 14.49
C PHE A 211 24.64 -3.32 15.25
N PHE A 212 24.22 -2.10 14.89
CA PHE A 212 24.63 -0.89 15.60
C PHE A 212 24.05 -0.80 17.02
N ALA A 213 22.80 -1.23 17.22
CA ALA A 213 22.18 -1.27 18.55
C ALA A 213 22.93 -2.21 19.50
N ASN A 214 23.54 -3.28 18.98
CA ASN A 214 24.38 -4.21 19.73
C ASN A 214 25.87 -3.81 19.73
N GLY A 215 26.19 -2.54 19.48
CA GLY A 215 27.55 -2.01 19.57
C GLY A 215 28.50 -2.56 18.50
N ALA A 216 27.98 -2.87 17.32
CA ALA A 216 28.74 -3.40 16.18
C ALA A 216 29.54 -4.69 16.49
N SER A 217 29.14 -5.39 17.55
CA SER A 217 29.84 -6.58 18.04
C SER A 217 29.14 -7.83 17.49
N PRO A 218 29.83 -8.71 16.74
CA PRO A 218 29.28 -9.99 16.33
C PRO A 218 28.86 -10.79 17.57
N SER A 219 27.81 -11.61 17.43
CA SER A 219 27.45 -12.59 18.46
C SER A 219 28.61 -13.57 18.66
N GLY A 220 29.33 -13.43 19.77
CA GLY A 220 30.41 -14.35 20.15
C GLY A 220 29.87 -15.67 20.69
N VAL A 221 30.68 -16.73 20.57
CA VAL A 221 30.42 -18.02 21.21
C VAL A 221 31.16 -18.05 22.55
N LEU A 222 30.44 -18.44 23.61
CA LEU A 222 31.03 -18.71 24.91
C LEU A 222 31.31 -20.20 25.03
N GLU A 223 32.56 -20.56 25.29
CA GLU A 223 32.95 -21.93 25.58
C GLU A 223 33.09 -22.13 27.09
N HIS A 224 32.56 -23.24 27.61
CA HIS A 224 32.70 -23.66 29.00
C HIS A 224 33.22 -25.10 29.05
N PRO A 225 34.27 -25.41 29.84
CA PRO A 225 34.93 -26.72 29.81
C PRO A 225 34.14 -27.87 30.45
N GLY A 226 33.02 -27.58 31.13
CA GLY A 226 32.18 -28.58 31.80
C GLY A 226 30.68 -28.34 31.61
N VAL A 227 29.84 -29.04 32.40
CA VAL A 227 28.38 -28.86 32.37
C VAL A 227 28.00 -27.61 33.16
N LEU A 228 27.38 -26.63 32.49
CA LEU A 228 26.81 -25.46 33.14
C LEU A 228 25.57 -25.85 33.96
N LYS A 229 25.55 -25.48 35.25
CA LYS A 229 24.39 -25.69 36.13
C LYS A 229 23.22 -24.78 35.78
N ASP A 230 23.50 -23.56 35.31
CA ASP A 230 22.49 -22.57 34.90
C ASP A 230 22.94 -21.79 33.65
N PRO A 231 22.65 -22.31 32.45
CA PRO A 231 22.99 -21.65 31.19
C PRO A 231 22.25 -20.31 30.97
N ALA A 232 21.06 -20.15 31.56
CA ALA A 232 20.26 -18.94 31.36
C ALA A 232 20.89 -17.75 32.08
N LYS A 233 21.36 -17.94 33.31
CA LYS A 233 22.02 -16.89 34.09
C LYS A 233 23.29 -16.35 33.40
N VAL A 234 24.11 -17.22 32.81
CA VAL A 234 25.34 -16.80 32.09
C VAL A 234 25.03 -16.07 30.79
N ARG A 235 24.01 -16.50 30.06
CA ARG A 235 23.52 -15.78 28.88
C ARG A 235 23.01 -14.39 29.27
N ASP A 236 22.24 -14.30 30.34
CA ASP A 236 21.61 -13.05 30.76
C ASP A 236 22.65 -12.07 31.34
N SER A 237 23.67 -12.55 32.06
CA SER A 237 24.80 -11.72 32.49
C SER A 237 25.65 -11.23 31.31
N TRP A 238 25.90 -12.09 30.31
CA TRP A 238 26.61 -11.69 29.09
C TRP A 238 25.85 -10.61 28.33
N ASN A 239 24.55 -10.81 28.13
CA ASN A 239 23.68 -9.84 27.46
C ASN A 239 23.60 -8.52 28.24
N ALA A 240 23.58 -8.54 29.57
CA ALA A 240 23.55 -7.32 30.38
C ALA A 240 24.81 -6.47 30.23
N VAL A 241 25.97 -7.10 30.01
CA VAL A 241 27.26 -6.40 29.88
C VAL A 241 27.52 -5.91 28.47
N TYR A 242 27.07 -6.60 27.42
CA TYR A 242 27.40 -6.27 26.02
C TYR A 242 26.26 -5.72 25.17
N ARG A 243 25.00 -5.81 25.60
CA ARG A 243 23.88 -5.31 24.79
C ARG A 243 23.72 -3.79 24.97
N GLY A 244 23.61 -3.05 23.86
CA GLY A 244 23.36 -1.61 23.84
C GLY A 244 24.62 -0.78 23.54
N THR A 245 24.42 0.36 22.86
CA THR A 245 25.50 1.28 22.45
C THR A 245 26.30 1.84 23.61
N GLY A 246 25.68 2.09 24.77
CA GLY A 246 26.35 2.57 25.99
C GLY A 246 27.16 1.51 26.75
N ASN A 247 27.11 0.26 26.29
CA ASN A 247 27.83 -0.88 26.88
C ASN A 247 28.98 -1.38 25.99
N ALA A 248 29.17 -0.77 24.81
CA ALA A 248 30.30 -1.05 23.94
C ALA A 248 31.63 -0.85 24.70
N HIS A 249 32.58 -1.77 24.52
CA HIS A 249 33.90 -1.78 25.17
C HIS A 249 33.92 -2.03 26.69
N LYS A 250 32.80 -2.45 27.30
CA LYS A 250 32.85 -2.95 28.68
C LYS A 250 33.57 -4.29 28.74
N VAL A 251 34.40 -4.47 29.77
CA VAL A 251 35.09 -5.72 30.04
C VAL A 251 34.11 -6.66 30.73
N ALA A 252 33.79 -7.80 30.11
CA ALA A 252 33.04 -8.84 30.79
C ALA A 252 33.93 -9.61 31.77
N VAL A 253 33.40 -9.76 32.99
CA VAL A 253 33.92 -10.68 33.97
C VAL A 253 33.11 -11.96 33.84
N LEU A 254 33.80 -13.05 33.50
CA LEU A 254 33.21 -14.37 33.30
C LEU A 254 33.53 -15.26 34.52
N GLU A 255 32.51 -15.88 35.10
CA GLU A 255 32.65 -16.84 36.21
C GLU A 255 32.91 -18.27 35.69
N GLU A 256 33.35 -19.19 36.56
CA GLU A 256 33.42 -20.64 36.29
C GLU A 256 34.31 -21.07 35.10
N GLY A 257 35.27 -20.25 34.68
CA GLY A 257 36.22 -20.62 33.60
C GLY A 257 35.62 -20.56 32.19
N VAL A 258 34.49 -19.87 32.02
CA VAL A 258 33.95 -19.50 30.70
C VAL A 258 34.95 -18.62 29.97
N ARG A 259 35.19 -18.90 28.69
CA ARG A 259 36.11 -18.15 27.84
C ARG A 259 35.41 -17.79 26.51
N PRO A 260 35.71 -16.62 25.92
CA PRO A 260 35.36 -16.36 24.53
C PRO A 260 36.05 -17.39 23.63
N ASP A 261 35.33 -17.96 22.66
CA ASP A 261 35.97 -18.78 21.62
C ASP A 261 36.96 -17.89 20.84
N GLY A 262 38.24 -18.25 20.88
CA GLY A 262 39.34 -17.51 20.28
C GLY A 262 39.58 -17.85 18.80
N ARG A 263 38.68 -18.60 18.15
CA ARG A 263 38.78 -18.93 16.72
C ARG A 263 38.25 -17.77 15.88
N HIS A 264 39.12 -16.80 15.63
CA HIS A 264 39.00 -15.83 14.54
C HIS A 264 40.13 -16.04 13.54
#